data_AF-A0A2D9K7B6-F1
#
_entry.id   AF-A0A2D9K7B6-F1
#
_cell.length_a   1.000
_cell.length_b   1.000
_cell.length_c   1.000
_cell.angle_alpha   90.00
_cell.angle_beta   90.00
_cell.angle_gamma   90.00
#
_symmetry.space_group_name_H-M   'P 1'
#
loop_
_entity.id
_entity.type
_entity.pdbx_description
1 polymer ?
#
loop_
_entity_poly.entity_id
_entity_poly.type
_entity_poly.pdbx_seq_one_letter_code
_entity_poly.pdbx_strand_id
1 'polypeptide(L)'
;EVNRARAQLRAILLMSQESPAARAAQIARQMLFNGATITNEELIARLEAITAPRLADLAERTFVGTVPTLAAIGPVSRLPSRDVLAERLAGASSGAEARLATSH
;
A
#
# COMPACT_ATOMS: atom_id res chain seq x y z
N GLU A 1 -11.16 9.30 -1.30
CA GLU A 1 -9.87 8.75 -1.79
C GLU A 1 -9.80 7.22 -1.80
N VAL A 2 -10.01 6.51 -0.70
CA VAL A 2 -9.97 5.03 -0.66
C VAL A 2 -10.87 4.36 -1.71
N ASN A 3 -12.09 4.86 -1.90
CA ASN A 3 -12.99 4.36 -2.95
C ASN A 3 -12.44 4.56 -4.37
N ARG A 4 -11.78 5.69 -4.62
CA ARG A 4 -11.14 6.00 -5.92
C ARG A 4 -9.99 5.03 -6.19
N ALA A 5 -9.09 4.88 -5.22
CA ALA A 5 -7.96 3.94 -5.31
C ALA A 5 -8.45 2.49 -5.50
N ARG A 6 -9.49 2.07 -4.77
CA ARG A 6 -10.09 0.75 -4.92
C ARG A 6 -10.65 0.52 -6.33
N ALA A 7 -11.37 1.51 -6.87
CA ALA A 7 -11.89 1.43 -8.25
C ALA A 7 -10.76 1.29 -9.28
N GLN A 8 -9.66 2.02 -9.10
CA GLN A 8 -8.48 1.92 -9.97
C GLN A 8 -7.83 0.53 -9.89
N LEU A 9 -7.64 -0.01 -8.69
CA LEU A 9 -7.09 -1.35 -8.51
C LEU A 9 -7.99 -2.44 -9.09
N ARG A 10 -9.32 -2.29 -8.97
CA ARG A 10 -10.28 -3.22 -9.58
C ARG A 10 -10.15 -3.20 -11.11
N ALA A 11 -10.05 -2.03 -11.71
CA ALA A 11 -9.87 -1.89 -13.15
C ALA A 11 -8.57 -2.57 -13.61
N ILE A 12 -7.44 -2.30 -12.94
CA ILE A 12 -6.15 -2.94 -13.26
C ILE A 12 -6.25 -4.47 -13.16
N LEU A 13 -6.87 -5.00 -12.11
CA LEU A 13 -7.04 -6.44 -11.91
C LEU A 13 -7.82 -7.08 -13.06
N LEU A 14 -8.96 -6.49 -13.44
CA LEU A 14 -9.82 -7.04 -14.50
C LEU A 14 -9.19 -6.89 -15.89
N MET A 15 -8.63 -5.71 -16.21
CA MET A 15 -8.03 -5.45 -17.51
C MET A 15 -6.74 -6.24 -17.74
N SER A 16 -5.96 -6.52 -16.68
CA SER A 16 -4.78 -7.38 -16.80
C SER A 16 -5.10 -8.80 -17.30
N GLN A 17 -6.36 -9.23 -17.21
CA GLN A 17 -6.81 -10.51 -17.74
C GLN A 17 -6.96 -10.54 -19.26
N GLU A 18 -6.90 -9.40 -19.95
CA GLU A 18 -7.07 -9.34 -21.41
C GLU A 18 -5.82 -9.84 -22.17
N SER A 19 -4.64 -9.80 -21.52
CA SER A 19 -3.38 -10.29 -22.10
C SER A 19 -3.04 -11.69 -21.60
N PRO A 20 -2.85 -12.69 -22.50
CA PRO A 20 -2.42 -14.04 -22.12
C PRO A 20 -1.10 -14.05 -21.36
N ALA A 21 -0.15 -13.19 -21.74
CA ALA A 21 1.14 -13.09 -21.08
C ALA A 21 1.02 -12.52 -19.66
N ALA A 22 0.20 -11.46 -19.48
CA ALA A 22 -0.05 -10.88 -18.16
C ALA A 22 -0.76 -11.88 -17.23
N ARG A 23 -1.75 -12.62 -17.75
CA ARG A 23 -2.45 -13.68 -17.03
C ARG A 23 -1.50 -14.79 -16.59
N ALA A 24 -0.64 -15.28 -17.49
CA ALA A 24 0.34 -16.32 -17.18
C ALA A 24 1.33 -15.87 -16.07
N ALA A 25 1.83 -14.63 -16.16
CA ALA A 25 2.73 -14.06 -15.14
C ALA A 25 2.05 -13.88 -13.77
N GLN A 26 0.76 -13.58 -13.75
CA GLN A 26 -0.02 -13.51 -12.50
C GLN A 26 -0.20 -14.90 -11.87
N ILE A 27 -0.61 -15.90 -12.66
CA ILE A 27 -0.77 -17.29 -12.20
C ILE A 27 0.56 -17.79 -11.64
N ALA A 28 1.66 -17.61 -12.37
CA ALA A 28 2.98 -18.03 -11.92
C ALA A 28 3.37 -17.42 -10.56
N ARG A 29 3.16 -16.11 -10.36
CA ARG A 29 3.42 -15.46 -9.05
C ARG A 29 2.56 -16.05 -7.94
N GLN A 30 1.27 -16.26 -8.19
CA GLN A 30 0.38 -16.84 -7.17
C GLN A 30 0.81 -18.27 -6.81
N MET A 31 1.19 -19.08 -7.79
CA MET A 31 1.74 -20.41 -7.54
C MET A 31 3.05 -20.35 -6.73
N LEU A 32 3.95 -19.42 -7.04
CA LEU A 32 5.22 -19.27 -6.33
C LEU A 32 5.07 -18.83 -4.88
N PHE A 33 4.18 -17.88 -4.60
CA PHE A 33 4.02 -17.32 -3.24
C PHE A 33 2.97 -18.04 -2.39
N ASN A 34 1.90 -18.54 -3.01
CA ASN A 34 0.75 -19.09 -2.30
C ASN A 34 0.53 -20.59 -2.55
N GLY A 35 1.27 -21.22 -3.46
CA GLY A 35 1.10 -22.63 -3.84
C GLY A 35 -0.20 -22.93 -4.61
N ALA A 36 -1.05 -21.93 -4.82
CA ALA A 36 -2.34 -22.04 -5.48
C ALA A 36 -2.72 -20.73 -6.17
N THR A 37 -3.58 -20.82 -7.16
CA THR A 37 -4.22 -19.65 -7.76
C THR A 37 -5.35 -19.14 -6.87
N ILE A 38 -5.51 -17.82 -6.82
CA ILE A 38 -6.63 -17.14 -6.15
C ILE A 38 -7.62 -16.74 -7.23
N THR A 39 -8.90 -17.04 -7.02
CA THR A 39 -9.95 -16.69 -7.99
C THR A 39 -10.15 -15.18 -8.09
N ASN A 40 -10.70 -14.73 -9.21
CA ASN A 40 -10.97 -13.31 -9.40
C ASN A 40 -12.02 -12.81 -8.39
N GLU A 41 -13.02 -13.63 -8.09
CA GLU A 41 -14.06 -13.34 -7.10
C GLU A 41 -13.45 -13.11 -5.71
N GLU A 42 -12.50 -13.96 -5.31
CA GLU A 42 -11.82 -13.81 -4.03
C GLU A 42 -10.91 -12.57 -4.02
N LEU A 43 -10.19 -12.29 -5.10
CA LEU A 43 -9.39 -11.07 -5.22
C LEU A 43 -10.25 -9.80 -5.11
N ILE A 44 -11.41 -9.79 -5.76
CA ILE A 44 -12.37 -8.67 -5.69
C ILE A 44 -12.94 -8.54 -4.28
N ALA A 45 -13.33 -9.64 -3.63
CA ALA A 45 -13.83 -9.61 -2.26
C ALA A 45 -12.78 -9.09 -1.27
N ARG A 46 -11.52 -9.53 -1.41
CA ARG A 46 -10.39 -9.02 -0.61
C ARG A 46 -10.17 -7.52 -0.83
N LEU A 47 -10.29 -7.05 -2.07
CA LEU A 47 -10.18 -5.64 -2.43
C LEU A 47 -11.33 -4.80 -1.84
N GLU A 48 -12.55 -5.34 -1.81
CA GLU A 48 -13.73 -4.72 -1.20
C GLU A 48 -13.62 -4.61 0.32
N ALA A 49 -12.99 -5.59 0.96
CA ALA A 49 -12.75 -5.59 2.40
C ALA A 49 -11.71 -4.54 2.87
N ILE A 50 -11.05 -3.83 1.95
CA ILE A 50 -10.13 -2.72 2.29
C ILE A 50 -10.94 -1.51 2.73
N THR A 51 -10.75 -1.07 3.98
CA THR A 51 -11.43 0.11 4.55
C THR A 51 -10.42 1.17 4.98
N ALA A 52 -10.87 2.41 5.12
CA ALA A 52 -10.00 3.50 5.57
C ALA A 52 -9.38 3.24 6.96
N PRO A 53 -10.13 2.73 7.97
CA PRO A 53 -9.54 2.38 9.26
C PRO A 53 -8.47 1.29 9.16
N ARG A 54 -8.70 0.23 8.36
CA ARG A 54 -7.71 -0.84 8.17
C ARG A 54 -6.45 -0.35 7.46
N LEU A 55 -6.58 0.62 6.55
CA LEU A 55 -5.44 1.26 5.90
C LEU A 55 -4.67 2.16 6.87
N ALA A 56 -5.36 2.89 7.75
CA ALA A 56 -4.71 3.70 8.78
C ALA A 56 -3.94 2.83 9.78
N ASP A 57 -4.55 1.76 10.29
CA ASP A 57 -3.89 0.76 11.16
C ASP A 57 -2.63 0.16 10.50
N LEU A 58 -2.75 -0.27 9.25
CA LEU A 58 -1.63 -0.81 8.51
C LEU A 58 -0.51 0.23 8.34
N ALA A 59 -0.85 1.48 8.02
CA ALA A 59 0.12 2.54 7.85
C ALA A 59 0.86 2.83 9.16
N GLU A 60 0.14 2.90 10.28
CA GLU A 60 0.74 3.08 11.60
C GLU A 60 1.75 1.96 11.91
N ARG A 61 1.33 0.70 11.79
CA ARG A 61 2.19 -0.46 12.05
C ARG A 61 3.39 -0.59 11.13
N THR A 62 3.31 -0.02 9.92
CA THR A 62 4.38 -0.09 8.92
C THR A 62 5.40 1.03 9.09
N PHE A 63 4.92 2.25 9.39
CA PHE A 63 5.74 3.46 9.34
C PHE A 63 6.11 4.03 10.72
N VAL A 64 5.29 3.82 11.75
CA VAL A 64 5.50 4.40 13.08
C VAL A 64 6.36 3.46 13.91
N GLY A 65 7.42 4.02 14.53
CA GLY A 65 8.34 3.25 15.37
C GLY A 65 9.29 2.33 14.60
N THR A 66 9.29 2.39 13.26
CA THR A 66 10.20 1.63 12.40
C THR A 66 11.33 2.50 11.87
N VAL A 67 12.51 1.91 11.63
CA VAL A 67 13.66 2.60 11.04
C VAL A 67 13.64 2.35 9.52
N PRO A 68 13.41 3.39 8.68
CA PRO A 68 13.36 3.20 7.24
C PRO A 68 14.76 2.93 6.65
N THR A 69 14.81 2.09 5.63
CA THR A 69 16.03 1.86 4.85
C THR A 69 16.17 2.95 3.79
N LEU A 70 17.33 3.62 3.74
CA LEU A 70 17.60 4.70 2.79
C LEU A 70 18.74 4.31 1.84
N ALA A 71 18.48 4.36 0.53
CA ALA A 71 19.47 4.21 -0.52
C ALA A 71 19.36 5.41 -1.49
N ALA A 72 20.48 6.03 -1.84
CA ALA A 72 20.50 7.20 -2.71
C ALA A 72 21.75 7.20 -3.60
N ILE A 73 21.58 7.68 -4.84
CA ILE A 73 22.64 7.73 -5.87
C ILE A 73 22.63 9.13 -6.50
N GLY A 74 23.81 9.74 -6.65
CA GLY A 74 23.99 11.07 -7.26
C GLY A 74 24.25 12.18 -6.23
N PRO A 75 23.90 13.45 -6.53
CA PRO A 75 24.16 14.60 -5.64
C PRO A 75 23.19 14.62 -4.43
N VAL A 76 23.55 13.90 -3.37
CA VAL A 76 22.71 13.69 -2.18
C VAL A 76 22.78 14.80 -1.12
N SER A 77 23.40 15.94 -1.43
CA SER A 77 23.64 17.01 -0.45
C SER A 77 22.36 17.64 0.14
N ARG A 78 21.22 17.54 -0.56
CA ARG A 78 19.91 18.01 -0.08
C ARG A 78 19.02 16.90 0.51
N LEU A 79 19.51 15.66 0.57
CA LEU A 79 18.76 14.54 1.10
C LEU A 79 18.72 14.63 2.62
N PRO A 80 17.54 14.65 3.27
CA PRO A 80 17.45 14.58 4.71
C PRO A 80 18.11 13.31 5.25
N SER A 81 18.68 13.38 6.46
CA SER A 81 19.23 12.20 7.11
C SER A 81 18.13 11.16 7.35
N ARG A 82 18.53 9.88 7.43
CA ARG A 82 17.60 8.79 7.74
C ARG A 82 16.83 9.05 9.04
N ASP A 83 17.49 9.61 10.05
CA ASP A 83 16.88 9.85 11.36
C ASP A 83 15.81 10.95 11.28
N VAL A 84 16.07 12.02 10.52
CA VAL A 84 15.05 13.05 10.22
C VAL A 84 13.85 12.46 9.47
N LEU A 85 14.07 11.50 8.57
CA LEU A 85 12.98 10.80 7.88
C LEU A 85 12.19 9.90 8.83
N ALA A 86 12.87 9.18 9.72
CA ALA A 86 12.24 8.33 10.73
C ALA A 86 11.37 9.16 11.69
N GLU A 87 11.87 10.30 12.17
CA GLU A 87 11.11 11.21 13.03
C GLU A 87 9.86 11.76 12.34
N ARG A 88 9.96 12.16 11.06
CA ARG A 88 8.81 12.65 10.29
C ARG A 88 7.76 11.57 10.06
N LEU A 89 8.18 10.32 9.83
CA LEU A 89 7.27 9.18 9.69
C LEU A 89 6.59 8.85 11.03
N ALA A 90 7.30 8.98 12.14
CA ALA A 90 6.74 8.80 13.49
C ALA A 90 5.75 9.92 13.88
N GLY A 91 6.03 11.17 13.52
CA GLY A 91 5.17 12.33 13.84
C GLY A 91 3.91 12.47 12.97
N ALA A 92 3.77 11.66 11.91
CA ALA A 92 2.61 11.72 11.03
C ALA A 92 1.33 11.10 11.65
N SER A 93 1.43 10.29 12.71
CA SER A 93 0.28 9.67 13.39
C SER A 93 -0.53 10.68 14.23
N SER A 94 0.13 11.66 14.85
CA SER A 94 -0.54 12.66 15.70
C SER A 94 -1.41 13.66 14.89
N GLY A 95 -1.06 13.90 13.62
CA GLY A 95 -1.81 14.80 12.74
C GLY A 95 -3.07 14.19 12.12
N ALA A 96 -3.28 12.87 12.24
CA ALA A 96 -4.47 12.17 11.77
C ALA A 96 -5.59 12.19 12.83
N GLU A 97 -5.25 11.95 14.10
CA GLU A 97 -6.20 12.05 15.23
C GLU A 97 -6.73 13.48 15.41
N ALA A 98 -5.86 14.49 15.27
CA ALA A 98 -6.26 15.90 15.39
C ALA A 98 -7.27 16.37 14.32
N ARG A 99 -7.26 15.76 13.13
CA ARG A 99 -8.20 16.10 12.03
C ARG A 99 -9.54 15.38 12.12
N LEU A 100 -9.63 14.27 12.83
CA LEU A 100 -10.90 13.58 13.14
C LEU A 100 -11.64 14.26 14.30
N ALA A 101 -10.92 14.86 15.25
CA ALA A 101 -11.50 15.57 16.39
C ALA A 101 -12.10 16.96 16.06
N THR A 102 -11.80 17.52 14.89
CA THR A 102 -12.27 18.87 14.45
C THR A 102 -13.46 18.82 13.49
N SER A 103 -14.08 17.65 13.29
CA SER A 103 -15.25 17.45 12.40
C SER A 103 -16.59 17.36 13.16
N HIS A 104 -16.69 17.92 14.37
CA HIS A 104 -17.95 18.03 15.11
C HIS A 104 -18.25 19.47 15.50
#